data_AF-A0A9E4RN82-F1
#
_entry.id   AF-A0A9E4RN82-F1
#
_cell.length_a   1.000
_cell.length_b   1.000
_cell.length_c   1.000
_cell.angle_alpha   90.00
_cell.angle_beta   90.00
_cell.angle_gamma   90.00
#
_symmetry.space_group_name_H-M   'P 1'
#
loop_
_entity.id
_entity.type
_entity.pdbx_description
1 polymer ?
#
loop_
_entity_poly.entity_id
_entity_poly.type
_entity_poly.pdbx_seq_one_letter_code
_entity_poly.pdbx_strand_id
1 'polypeptide(L)'
;MVQGPGGSPQDSIEELLPAYALNALDADEREIVDRALAESPRYRAALAGYLEGFAQLAESQVVLLPSLDLRDRIMAAAGAQGPARLATERGRRETPRPAFRGLWAAAAAAVLVFVGLGGLAMAQSSRVNDLEAEMEGLSASAAATEANLDGQR
;
A
#
# COMPACT_ATOMS: atom_id res chain seq x y z
N MET A 1 -24.14 -1.83 -5.94
CA MET A 1 -23.11 -0.94 -5.39
C MET A 1 -22.31 -1.78 -4.39
N VAL A 2 -21.10 -2.21 -4.79
CA VAL A 2 -20.27 -3.10 -3.98
C VAL A 2 -19.45 -2.24 -3.04
N GLN A 3 -19.69 -2.39 -1.74
CA GLN A 3 -18.95 -1.74 -0.66
C GLN A 3 -17.78 -2.68 -0.31
N GLY A 4 -16.56 -2.30 -0.72
CA GLY A 4 -15.33 -3.01 -0.37
C GLY A 4 -15.00 -2.87 1.13
N PRO A 5 -14.11 -3.72 1.68
CA PRO A 5 -13.86 -3.79 3.12
C PRO A 5 -13.40 -2.42 3.63
N GLY A 6 -14.13 -1.90 4.62
CA GLY A 6 -14.11 -0.50 5.03
C GLY A 6 -12.83 -0.08 5.76
N GLY A 7 -11.93 0.57 5.03
CA GLY A 7 -11.08 1.63 5.60
C GLY A 7 -11.88 2.94 5.65
N SER A 8 -11.73 3.69 6.73
CA SER A 8 -12.33 5.03 6.83
C SER A 8 -11.76 5.92 5.72
N PRO A 9 -12.48 6.94 5.21
CA PRO A 9 -11.91 7.88 4.24
C PRO A 9 -10.58 8.49 4.72
N GLN A 10 -10.40 8.61 6.05
CA GLN A 10 -9.17 9.05 6.68
C GLN A 10 -8.00 8.07 6.50
N ASP A 11 -8.27 6.77 6.57
CA ASP A 11 -7.28 5.69 6.40
C ASP A 11 -6.80 5.68 4.95
N SER A 12 -7.73 5.90 4.00
CA SER A 12 -7.39 6.03 2.58
C SER A 12 -6.48 7.23 2.28
N ILE A 13 -6.63 8.37 2.96
CA ILE A 13 -5.71 9.50 2.77
C ILE A 13 -4.32 9.20 3.32
N GLU A 14 -4.22 8.59 4.50
CA GLU A 14 -2.93 8.24 5.10
C GLU A 14 -2.14 7.26 4.24
N GLU A 15 -2.82 6.29 3.63
CA GLU A 15 -2.22 5.36 2.68
C GLU A 15 -1.65 6.04 1.43
N LEU A 16 -2.26 7.15 0.98
CA LEU A 16 -1.80 7.92 -0.19
C LEU A 16 -0.65 8.88 0.12
N LEU A 17 -0.45 9.29 1.38
CA LEU A 17 0.57 10.28 1.75
C LEU A 17 2.02 9.88 1.41
N PRO A 18 2.49 8.63 1.63
CA PRO A 18 3.82 8.21 1.21
C PRO A 18 4.02 8.30 -0.31
N ALA A 19 3.01 7.89 -1.08
CA ALA A 19 3.05 7.96 -2.52
C ALA A 19 2.98 9.42 -3.01
N TYR A 20 2.21 10.28 -2.33
CA TYR A 20 2.19 11.72 -2.60
C TYR A 20 3.59 12.34 -2.36
N ALA A 21 4.24 12.01 -1.24
CA ALA A 21 5.58 12.48 -0.90
C ALA A 21 6.64 12.08 -1.94
N LEU A 22 6.53 10.88 -2.51
CA LEU A 22 7.41 10.41 -3.60
C LEU A 22 6.98 10.88 -5.00
N ASN A 23 6.00 11.78 -5.07
CA ASN A 23 5.40 12.26 -6.32
C ASN A 23 4.88 11.11 -7.22
N ALA A 24 4.40 10.04 -6.60
CA ALA A 24 4.02 8.79 -7.24
C ALA A 24 2.52 8.68 -7.56
N LEU A 25 1.68 9.59 -7.05
CA LEU A 25 0.24 9.60 -7.35
C LEU A 25 -0.08 10.02 -8.79
N ASP A 26 -1.23 9.55 -9.28
CA ASP A 26 -1.85 10.11 -10.48
C ASP A 26 -2.53 11.47 -10.21
N ALA A 27 -3.20 12.03 -11.20
CA ALA A 27 -3.78 13.37 -11.10
C ALA A 27 -4.99 13.42 -10.16
N ASP A 28 -5.82 12.38 -10.19
CA ASP A 28 -7.08 12.33 -9.46
C ASP A 28 -6.81 12.06 -7.97
N GLU A 29 -5.92 11.10 -7.69
CA GLU A 29 -5.45 10.80 -6.33
C GLU A 29 -4.75 12.01 -5.69
N ARG A 30 -3.96 12.75 -6.48
CA ARG A 30 -3.27 13.95 -6.01
C ARG A 30 -4.25 15.05 -5.61
N GLU A 31 -5.29 15.29 -6.41
CA GLU A 31 -6.30 16.30 -6.08
C GLU A 31 -7.00 15.98 -4.75
N ILE A 32 -7.27 14.70 -4.51
CA ILE A 32 -7.85 14.21 -3.26
C ILE A 32 -6.92 14.53 -2.07
N VAL A 33 -5.63 14.22 -2.19
CA VAL A 33 -4.65 14.49 -1.12
C VAL A 33 -4.43 15.99 -0.91
N ASP A 34 -4.35 16.78 -1.99
CA ASP A 34 -4.19 18.24 -1.93
C ASP A 34 -5.32 18.90 -1.13
N ARG A 35 -6.57 18.46 -1.36
CA ARG A 35 -7.74 18.93 -0.61
C ARG A 35 -7.63 18.57 0.87
N ALA A 36 -7.27 17.32 1.18
CA ALA A 36 -7.10 16.87 2.57
C ALA A 36 -5.99 17.63 3.30
N LEU A 37 -4.87 17.94 2.63
CA LEU A 37 -3.77 18.73 3.18
C LEU A 37 -4.15 20.18 3.48
N ALA A 38 -5.01 20.77 2.64
CA ALA A 38 -5.53 22.12 2.86
C ALA A 38 -6.43 22.18 4.11
N GLU A 39 -7.24 21.14 4.33
CA GLU A 39 -8.25 21.10 5.39
C GLU A 39 -7.70 20.69 6.76
N SER A 40 -6.66 19.85 6.82
CA SER A 40 -6.20 19.26 8.08
C SER A 40 -4.71 19.50 8.38
N PRO A 41 -4.37 20.08 9.54
CA PRO A 41 -2.98 20.13 10.00
C PRO A 41 -2.41 18.74 10.31
N ARG A 42 -3.25 17.74 10.61
CA ARG A 42 -2.83 16.37 10.91
C ARG A 42 -2.14 15.71 9.71
N TYR A 43 -2.74 15.83 8.53
CA TYR A 43 -2.17 15.28 7.29
C TYR A 43 -0.90 16.00 6.88
N ARG A 44 -0.81 17.31 7.13
CA ARG A 44 0.44 18.07 6.92
C ARG A 44 1.56 17.60 7.82
N ALA A 45 1.28 17.31 9.09
CA ALA A 45 2.26 16.75 10.02
C ALA A 45 2.69 15.33 9.60
N ALA A 46 1.75 14.47 9.20
CA ALA A 46 2.07 13.14 8.70
C ALA A 46 2.95 13.18 7.43
N LEU A 47 2.61 14.05 6.47
CA LEU A 47 3.40 14.27 5.27
C LEU A 47 4.84 14.74 5.60
N ALA A 48 5.00 15.64 6.56
CA ALA A 48 6.32 16.09 7.00
C ALA A 48 7.18 14.93 7.53
N GLY A 49 6.59 14.02 8.31
CA GLY A 49 7.27 12.83 8.81
C GLY A 49 7.77 11.90 7.69
N TYR A 50 6.96 11.68 6.64
CA TYR A 50 7.40 10.89 5.48
C TYR A 50 8.53 11.59 4.72
N LEU A 51 8.43 12.90 4.49
CA LEU A 51 9.47 13.68 3.81
C LEU A 51 10.80 13.64 4.58
N GLU A 52 10.76 13.74 5.90
CA GLU A 52 11.95 13.62 6.75
C GLU A 52 12.58 12.22 6.65
N GLY A 53 11.78 11.16 6.73
CA GLY A 53 12.28 9.79 6.56
C GLY A 53 12.92 9.56 5.18
N PHE A 54 12.33 10.10 4.12
CA PHE A 54 12.90 10.01 2.77
C PHE A 54 14.17 10.84 2.60
N ALA A 55 14.27 12.00 3.26
CA ALA A 55 15.50 12.80 3.25
C ALA A 55 16.66 12.03 3.91
N GLN A 56 16.43 11.40 5.07
CA GLN A 56 17.43 10.54 5.72
C GLN A 56 17.87 9.39 4.82
N LEU A 57 16.93 8.78 4.09
CA LEU A 57 17.27 7.73 3.12
C LEU A 57 18.12 8.29 1.97
N ALA A 58 17.81 9.49 1.46
CA ALA A 58 18.59 10.12 0.40
C ALA A 58 20.03 10.45 0.82
N GLU A 59 20.25 10.87 2.07
CA GLU A 59 21.58 11.15 2.61
C GLU A 59 22.47 9.89 2.70
N SER A 60 21.86 8.71 2.83
CA SER A 60 22.59 7.44 2.86
C SER A 60 23.13 6.99 1.51
N GLN A 61 22.76 7.66 0.41
CA GLN A 61 23.13 7.27 -0.95
C GLN A 61 24.43 7.92 -1.43
N VAL A 62 25.18 7.21 -2.27
CA VAL A 62 26.39 7.76 -2.93
C VAL A 62 25.96 8.85 -3.91
N VAL A 63 26.35 10.09 -3.62
CA VAL A 63 26.05 11.24 -4.48
C VAL A 63 26.97 11.24 -5.70
N LEU A 64 26.40 11.08 -6.89
CA LEU A 64 27.08 11.36 -8.14
C LEU A 64 27.07 12.88 -8.37
N LEU A 65 28.27 13.49 -8.42
CA LEU A 65 28.38 14.91 -8.75
C LEU A 65 27.95 15.12 -10.23
N PRO A 66 27.08 16.10 -10.51
CA PRO A 66 26.77 16.46 -11.89
C PRO A 66 28.01 17.06 -12.58
N SER A 67 28.12 16.86 -13.89
CA SER A 67 29.17 17.52 -14.68
C SER A 67 29.04 19.05 -14.61
N LEU A 68 30.17 19.77 -14.67
CA LEU A 68 30.20 21.23 -14.62
C LEU A 68 29.41 21.86 -15.77
N ASP A 69 29.49 21.31 -16.99
CA ASP A 69 28.73 21.78 -18.15
C ASP A 69 27.21 21.74 -17.91
N LEU A 70 26.71 20.64 -17.34
CA LEU A 70 25.28 20.52 -17.02
C LEU A 70 24.85 21.55 -15.97
N ARG A 71 25.70 21.79 -14.95
CA ARG A 71 25.44 22.80 -13.93
C ARG A 71 25.34 24.19 -14.56
N ASP A 72 26.29 24.55 -15.41
CA ASP A 72 26.33 25.88 -16.05
C ASP A 72 25.12 26.09 -16.96
N ARG A 73 24.72 25.06 -17.71
CA ARG A 73 23.49 25.07 -18.52
C ARG A 73 22.23 25.27 -17.68
N ILE A 74 22.11 24.59 -16.54
CA ILE A 74 20.97 24.75 -15.63
C ILE A 74 20.94 26.17 -15.04
N MET A 75 22.09 26.68 -14.59
CA MET A 75 22.18 28.03 -14.01
C MET A 75 21.86 29.12 -15.04
N ALA A 76 22.33 28.96 -16.29
CA ALA A 76 21.99 29.86 -17.39
C ALA A 76 20.47 29.82 -17.70
N ALA A 77 19.88 28.62 -17.73
CA ALA A 77 18.44 28.45 -17.97
C ALA A 77 17.58 29.04 -16.83
N ALA A 78 18.00 28.86 -15.58
CA ALA A 78 17.32 29.44 -14.42
C ALA A 78 17.42 30.97 -14.40
N GLY A 79 18.59 31.53 -14.71
CA GLY A 79 18.77 32.99 -14.81
C GLY A 79 17.98 33.64 -15.95
N ALA A 80 17.75 32.92 -17.04
CA ALA A 80 16.95 33.40 -18.17
C ALA A 80 15.42 33.40 -17.88
N GLN A 81 14.98 32.56 -16.94
CA GLN A 81 13.58 32.50 -16.49
C GLN A 81 13.36 33.51 -15.35
N GLY A 82 13.08 34.77 -15.70
CA GLY A 82 12.76 35.80 -14.71
C GLY A 82 11.60 35.41 -13.75
N PRO A 83 11.46 36.08 -12.59
CA PRO A 83 10.56 35.68 -11.49
C PRO A 83 9.08 35.55 -11.89
N ALA A 84 8.66 36.15 -13.00
CA ALA A 84 7.29 36.08 -13.51
C ALA A 84 6.91 34.71 -14.12
N ARG A 85 7.86 33.89 -14.58
CA ARG A 85 7.54 32.59 -15.21
C ARG A 85 7.37 31.43 -14.21
N LEU A 86 7.94 31.56 -13.01
CA LEU A 86 7.88 30.51 -11.98
C LEU A 86 6.48 30.31 -11.37
N ALA A 87 5.60 31.30 -11.48
CA ALA A 87 4.22 31.19 -11.00
C ALA A 87 3.31 30.37 -11.94
N THR A 88 3.68 30.22 -13.22
CA THR A 88 2.80 29.62 -14.25
C THR A 88 3.25 28.22 -14.65
N GLU A 89 4.52 27.85 -14.44
CA GLU A 89 5.08 26.54 -14.78
C GLU A 89 5.18 25.55 -13.60
N ARG A 90 4.37 25.73 -12.55
CA ARG A 90 4.05 24.60 -11.64
C ARG A 90 3.11 23.58 -12.30
N GLY A 91 2.70 23.85 -13.54
CA GLY A 91 2.04 22.89 -14.41
C GLY A 91 3.01 21.83 -14.93
N ARG A 92 2.84 20.61 -14.41
CA ARG A 92 2.84 19.40 -15.25
C ARG A 92 4.14 19.17 -16.04
N ARG A 93 5.25 18.90 -15.35
CA ARG A 93 6.25 17.97 -15.90
C ARG A 93 5.68 16.57 -15.78
N GLU A 94 4.87 16.17 -16.75
CA GLU A 94 4.63 14.75 -17.04
C GLU A 94 5.98 14.15 -17.39
N THR A 95 6.65 13.56 -16.41
CA THR A 95 7.72 12.64 -16.72
C THR A 95 7.07 11.48 -17.48
N PRO A 96 7.53 11.15 -18.69
CA PRO A 96 7.03 9.96 -19.38
C PRO A 96 7.44 8.76 -18.51
N ARG A 97 6.48 8.27 -17.72
CA ARG A 97 6.67 7.06 -16.93
C ARG A 97 6.98 5.94 -17.92
N PRO A 98 8.12 5.25 -17.80
CA PRO A 98 8.39 4.12 -18.67
C PRO A 98 7.25 3.11 -18.53
N ALA A 99 6.86 2.48 -19.64
CA ALA A 99 5.71 1.60 -19.81
C ALA A 99 5.82 0.27 -19.03
N PHE A 100 6.38 0.28 -17.82
CA PHE A 100 6.38 -0.83 -16.88
C PHE A 100 5.02 -1.11 -16.24
N ARG A 101 3.96 -0.36 -16.61
CA ARG A 101 2.56 -0.66 -16.25
C ARG A 101 2.14 -2.07 -16.66
N GLY A 102 2.69 -2.60 -17.77
CA GLY A 102 2.42 -3.98 -18.20
C GLY A 102 3.04 -5.05 -17.29
N LEU A 103 4.19 -4.75 -16.68
CA LEU A 103 4.90 -5.72 -15.82
C LEU A 103 4.28 -5.78 -14.41
N TRP A 104 3.83 -4.64 -13.88
CA TRP A 104 3.15 -4.58 -12.57
C TRP A 104 1.72 -5.14 -12.62
N ALA A 105 1.01 -5.01 -13.74
CA ALA A 105 -0.31 -5.62 -13.91
C ALA A 105 -0.25 -7.16 -13.87
N ALA A 106 0.80 -7.76 -14.44
CA ALA A 106 1.02 -9.21 -14.38
C ALA A 106 1.39 -9.68 -12.96
N ALA A 107 2.17 -8.89 -12.22
CA ALA A 107 2.53 -9.20 -10.83
C ALA A 107 1.33 -9.12 -9.87
N ALA A 108 0.46 -8.11 -10.01
CA ALA A 108 -0.76 -7.99 -9.21
C ALA A 108 -1.74 -9.15 -9.44
N ALA A 109 -1.88 -9.61 -10.69
CA ALA A 109 -2.70 -10.78 -11.02
C ALA A 109 -2.14 -12.07 -10.38
N ALA A 110 -0.81 -12.24 -10.35
CA ALA A 110 -0.18 -13.41 -9.72
C ALA A 110 -0.40 -13.46 -8.19
N VAL A 111 -0.34 -12.31 -7.51
CA VAL A 111 -0.63 -12.21 -6.06
C VAL A 111 -2.09 -12.51 -5.76
N LEU A 112 -3.03 -12.00 -6.55
CA LEU A 112 -4.46 -12.29 -6.39
C LEU A 112 -4.78 -13.78 -6.59
N VAL A 113 -4.11 -14.45 -7.53
CA VAL A 113 -4.24 -15.90 -7.73
C VAL A 113 -3.67 -16.68 -6.55
N PHE A 114 -2.50 -16.29 -6.02
CA PHE A 114 -1.90 -16.93 -4.85
C PHE A 114 -2.74 -16.76 -3.56
N VAL A 115 -3.28 -15.56 -3.33
CA VAL A 115 -4.15 -15.27 -2.16
C VAL A 115 -5.52 -15.92 -2.33
N GLY A 116 -6.09 -15.93 -3.54
CA GLY A 116 -7.37 -16.57 -3.82
C GLY A 116 -7.33 -18.09 -3.68
N LEU A 117 -6.28 -18.75 -4.18
CA LEU A 117 -6.11 -20.20 -4.02
C LEU A 117 -5.68 -20.58 -2.59
N GLY A 118 -4.81 -19.80 -1.95
CA GLY A 118 -4.38 -20.03 -0.57
C GLY A 118 -5.50 -19.85 0.46
N GLY A 119 -6.35 -18.85 0.28
CA GLY A 119 -7.49 -18.59 1.16
C GLY A 119 -8.57 -19.69 1.10
N LEU A 120 -8.82 -20.25 -0.09
CA LEU A 120 -9.75 -21.37 -0.25
C LEU A 120 -9.23 -22.68 0.37
N ALA A 121 -7.92 -22.93 0.31
CA ALA A 121 -7.30 -24.08 0.97
C ALA A 121 -7.39 -23.98 2.50
N MET A 122 -7.16 -22.79 3.07
CA MET A 122 -7.26 -22.54 4.52
C MET A 122 -8.69 -22.69 5.05
N ALA A 123 -9.70 -22.34 4.25
CA ALA A 123 -11.12 -22.50 4.58
C ALA A 123 -11.61 -23.96 4.49
N GLN A 124 -10.89 -24.84 3.78
CA GLN A 124 -11.20 -26.27 3.76
C GLN A 124 -10.60 -27.02 4.95
N SER A 125 -9.39 -26.66 5.39
CA SER A 125 -8.76 -27.30 6.56
C SER A 125 -9.54 -27.09 7.85
N SER A 126 -10.24 -25.96 7.99
CA SER A 126 -11.11 -25.69 9.14
C SER A 126 -12.29 -26.67 9.20
N ARG A 127 -12.91 -27.00 8.07
CA ARG A 127 -14.01 -27.98 8.02
C ARG A 127 -13.57 -29.41 8.32
N VAL A 128 -12.36 -29.79 7.94
CA VAL A 128 -11.83 -31.13 8.21
C VAL A 128 -11.51 -31.29 9.70
N ASN A 129 -10.91 -30.27 10.32
CA ASN A 129 -10.63 -30.29 11.76
C ASN A 129 -11.91 -30.32 12.61
N ASP A 130 -12.96 -29.61 12.18
CA ASP A 130 -14.25 -29.62 12.88
C ASP A 130 -14.93 -31.02 12.80
N LEU A 131 -14.79 -31.72 11.68
CA LEU A 131 -15.31 -33.09 11.51
C LEU A 131 -14.54 -34.13 12.32
N GLU A 132 -13.22 -33.99 12.43
CA GLU A 132 -12.40 -34.85 13.30
C GLU A 132 -12.73 -34.64 14.78
N ALA A 133 -12.91 -33.38 15.22
CA ALA A 133 -13.31 -33.07 16.58
C ALA A 133 -14.71 -33.65 16.92
N GLU A 134 -15.63 -33.67 15.97
CA GLU A 134 -16.96 -34.26 16.13
C GLU A 134 -16.90 -35.80 16.22
N MET A 135 -16.06 -36.45 15.41
CA MET A 135 -15.82 -37.91 15.47
C MET A 135 -15.17 -38.34 16.79
N GLU A 136 -14.20 -37.59 17.30
CA GLU A 136 -13.60 -37.83 18.61
C GLU A 136 -14.63 -37.69 19.74
N GLY A 137 -15.49 -36.66 19.68
CA GLY A 137 -16.58 -36.49 20.63
C GLY A 137 -17.57 -37.65 20.65
N LEU A 138 -17.96 -38.15 19.47
CA LEU A 138 -18.87 -39.29 19.35
C LEU A 138 -18.26 -40.58 19.88
N SER A 139 -16.99 -40.86 19.58
CA SER A 139 -16.30 -42.05 20.09
C SER A 139 -16.10 -42.02 21.61
N ALA A 140 -15.78 -40.84 22.18
CA ALA A 140 -15.68 -40.65 23.62
C ALA A 140 -17.03 -40.86 24.32
N SER A 141 -18.14 -40.41 23.71
CA SER A 141 -19.48 -40.62 24.25
C SER A 141 -19.88 -42.11 24.23
N ALA A 142 -19.54 -42.83 23.17
CA ALA A 142 -19.79 -44.27 23.06
C ALA A 142 -19.03 -45.06 24.14
N ALA A 143 -17.73 -44.77 24.32
CA ALA A 143 -16.91 -45.40 25.36
C ALA A 143 -17.41 -45.12 26.78
N ALA A 144 -17.88 -43.89 27.05
CA ALA A 144 -18.48 -43.54 28.34
C ALA A 144 -19.80 -44.28 28.59
N THR A 145 -20.59 -44.53 27.54
CA THR A 145 -21.86 -45.26 27.64
C THR A 145 -21.61 -46.73 27.93
N GLU A 146 -20.60 -47.32 27.30
CA GLU A 146 -20.21 -48.73 27.48
C GLU A 146 -19.67 -48.98 28.90
N ALA A 147 -18.81 -48.07 29.42
CA ALA A 147 -18.30 -48.15 30.80
C ALA A 147 -19.40 -48.03 31.86
N ASN A 148 -20.45 -47.24 31.61
CA ASN A 148 -21.57 -47.07 32.53
C ASN A 148 -22.51 -48.29 32.55
N LEU A 149 -22.59 -49.04 31.44
CA LEU A 149 -23.35 -50.28 31.36
C LEU A 149 -22.63 -51.45 32.04
N ASP A 150 -21.29 -51.48 32.00
CA ASP A 150 -20.48 -52.54 32.63
C ASP A 150 -20.45 -52.41 34.16
N GLY A 151 -20.50 -51.18 34.70
CA GLY A 151 -20.56 -50.92 36.14
C GLY A 151 -21.91 -51.22 36.82
N GLN A 152 -22.96 -51.56 36.08
CA GLN A 152 -24.28 -51.92 36.62
C GLN A 152 -24.54 -53.43 36.71
N ARG A 153 -23.59 -54.27 36.30
CA ARG A 153 -23.65 -55.73 36.46
C ARG A 153 -22.81 -56.20 37.65
#